data_AF-A0A158R6A0-F1
#
_entry.id   AF-A0A158R6A0-F1
#
_cell.length_a   1.000
_cell.length_b   1.000
_cell.length_c   1.000
_cell.angle_alpha   90.00
_cell.angle_beta   90.00
_cell.angle_gamma   90.00
#
_symmetry.space_group_name_H-M   'P 1'
#
loop_
_entity.id
_entity.type
_entity.pdbx_description
1 polymer ?
#
loop_
_entity_poly.entity_id
_entity_poly.type
_entity_poly.pdbx_seq_one_letter_code
_entity_poly.pdbx_strand_id
1 'polypeptide(L)'
;MAAGLNFSVELVPGHTSGQVVYRLHVSPDSPDCLFTGDFLFVGGTGKLFEGNDARLLSSLLAVKSWQPNSLIFPSHEFAKENLEFALTIEPDNVELSSKYVDVCDLRLARLPAMPTTLEDEFEYNPFLRLGKESLVKGLENLGYVIPPAKTHKGRTRLDSDVVDFNRKAQILRILRKAKEDYDAKKSKKSASQNCLQRA
;
A
#
# COMPACT_ATOMS: atom_id res chain seq x y z
N MET A 1 11.89 -25.01 6.69
CA MET A 1 11.73 -25.37 8.12
C MET A 1 12.83 -24.71 8.92
N ALA A 2 12.49 -23.92 9.94
CA ALA A 2 13.44 -23.33 10.88
C ALA A 2 12.92 -23.55 12.30
N ALA A 3 13.68 -24.26 13.14
CA ALA A 3 13.26 -24.60 14.51
C ALA A 3 11.85 -25.24 14.61
N GLY A 4 11.47 -26.07 13.64
CA GLY A 4 10.13 -26.69 13.58
C GLY A 4 9.03 -25.81 12.96
N LEU A 5 9.33 -24.56 12.64
CA LEU A 5 8.41 -23.66 11.96
C LEU A 5 8.49 -23.80 10.43
N ASN A 6 7.33 -23.78 9.77
CA ASN A 6 7.24 -23.90 8.32
C ASN A 6 7.14 -22.52 7.65
N PHE A 7 8.04 -22.26 6.72
CA PHE A 7 8.09 -21.00 5.98
C PHE A 7 8.03 -21.27 4.49
N SER A 8 7.27 -20.44 3.77
CA SER A 8 7.42 -20.24 2.33
C SER A 8 7.96 -18.84 2.05
N VAL A 9 8.57 -18.67 0.88
CA VAL A 9 9.16 -17.40 0.45
C VAL A 9 8.54 -17.02 -0.88
N GLU A 10 8.11 -15.77 -0.99
CA GLU A 10 7.51 -15.22 -2.19
C GLU A 10 8.32 -14.01 -2.66
N LEU A 11 8.75 -14.02 -3.92
CA LEU A 11 9.47 -12.90 -4.52
C LEU A 11 8.48 -11.78 -4.88
N VAL A 12 8.69 -10.59 -4.33
CA VAL A 12 7.81 -9.42 -4.48
C VAL A 12 8.61 -8.19 -4.93
N PRO A 13 9.17 -8.21 -6.15
CA PRO A 13 10.04 -7.15 -6.60
C PRO A 13 9.29 -5.82 -6.68
N GLY A 14 9.96 -4.73 -6.30
CA GLY A 14 9.35 -3.42 -6.23
C GLY A 14 10.27 -2.46 -5.50
N HIS A 15 10.23 -2.49 -4.16
CA HIS A 15 11.12 -1.67 -3.33
C HIS A 15 12.59 -1.88 -3.72
N THR A 16 13.04 -3.13 -3.66
CA THR A 16 14.29 -3.61 -4.24
C THR A 16 13.98 -4.68 -5.29
N SER A 17 14.98 -5.02 -6.09
CA SER A 17 14.87 -6.07 -7.11
C SER A 17 14.75 -7.49 -6.52
N GLY A 18 15.33 -7.70 -5.33
CA GLY A 18 15.37 -8.98 -4.60
C GLY A 18 14.44 -9.05 -3.39
N GLN A 19 13.50 -8.12 -3.21
CA GLN A 19 12.58 -8.13 -2.07
C GLN A 19 11.77 -9.42 -2.04
N VAL A 20 11.67 -10.02 -0.85
CA VAL A 20 10.83 -11.19 -0.59
C VAL A 20 9.89 -10.95 0.58
N VAL A 21 8.78 -11.69 0.61
CA VAL A 21 7.94 -11.89 1.79
C VAL A 21 8.20 -13.28 2.33
N TYR A 22 8.44 -13.37 3.64
CA TYR A 22 8.47 -14.65 4.35
C TYR A 22 7.08 -14.91 4.93
N ARG A 23 6.47 -16.03 4.57
CA ARG A 23 5.18 -16.47 5.09
C ARG A 23 5.43 -17.62 6.06
N LEU A 24 5.08 -17.41 7.33
CA LEU A 24 5.06 -18.44 8.36
C LEU A 24 3.68 -19.10 8.38
N HIS A 25 3.65 -20.41 8.12
CA HIS A 25 2.47 -21.25 8.24
C HIS A 25 2.39 -21.75 9.68
N VAL A 26 1.55 -21.10 10.51
CA VAL A 26 1.48 -21.38 11.96
C VAL A 26 0.82 -22.74 12.21
N SER A 27 -0.39 -22.94 11.68
CA SER A 27 -1.11 -24.22 11.67
C SER A 27 -2.20 -24.18 10.59
N PRO A 28 -2.78 -25.31 10.17
CA PRO A 28 -3.85 -25.33 9.16
C PRO A 28 -5.09 -24.48 9.52
N ASP A 29 -5.36 -24.29 10.82
CA ASP A 29 -6.54 -23.58 11.33
C ASP A 29 -6.20 -22.18 11.88
N SER A 30 -4.96 -21.72 11.71
CA SER A 30 -4.51 -20.41 12.18
C SER A 30 -4.11 -19.52 11.00
N PRO A 31 -4.31 -18.19 11.08
CA PRO A 31 -3.82 -17.30 10.04
C PRO A 31 -2.31 -17.40 9.85
N ASP A 32 -1.86 -17.27 8.60
CA ASP A 32 -0.44 -17.12 8.30
C ASP A 32 0.10 -15.79 8.86
N CYS A 33 1.39 -15.78 9.22
CA CYS A 33 2.11 -14.53 9.51
C CYS A 33 3.00 -14.15 8.32
N LEU A 34 2.79 -12.96 7.76
CA LEU A 34 3.50 -12.41 6.61
C LEU A 34 4.49 -11.36 7.07
N PHE A 35 5.78 -11.67 6.98
CA PHE A 35 6.85 -10.69 7.19
C PHE A 35 7.14 -10.00 5.86
N THR A 36 6.53 -8.82 5.68
CA THR A 36 6.49 -8.11 4.39
C THR A 36 7.69 -7.22 4.14
N GLY A 37 8.47 -6.91 5.19
CA GLY A 37 9.56 -5.94 5.09
C GLY A 37 9.06 -4.61 4.53
N ASP A 38 9.73 -4.10 3.51
CA ASP A 38 9.40 -2.84 2.86
C ASP A 38 8.45 -3.00 1.65
N PHE A 39 7.91 -4.20 1.42
CA PHE A 39 6.94 -4.40 0.33
C PHE A 39 5.58 -3.76 0.67
N LEU A 40 5.01 -4.14 1.82
CA LEU A 40 3.66 -3.75 2.24
C LEU A 40 3.70 -3.29 3.70
N PHE A 41 3.15 -2.10 3.96
CA PHE A 41 3.01 -1.48 5.28
C PHE A 41 1.54 -1.36 5.64
N VAL A 42 1.25 -1.08 6.91
CA VAL A 42 -0.09 -0.64 7.30
C VAL A 42 -0.45 0.62 6.51
N GLY A 43 -1.44 0.51 5.63
CA GLY A 43 -1.94 1.59 4.78
C GLY A 43 -0.97 2.08 3.68
N GLY A 44 0.12 1.36 3.37
CA GLY A 44 1.11 1.83 2.40
C GLY A 44 1.99 0.75 1.78
N THR A 45 2.97 1.17 0.99
CA THR A 45 4.03 0.32 0.40
C THR A 45 5.39 1.02 0.47
N GLY A 46 6.48 0.27 0.29
CA GLY A 46 7.82 0.85 0.14
C GLY A 46 7.96 1.76 -1.08
N LYS A 47 8.91 2.68 -1.01
CA LYS A 47 9.37 3.48 -2.16
C LYS A 47 10.08 2.57 -3.16
N LEU A 48 10.04 2.90 -4.46
CA LEU A 48 10.86 2.17 -5.44
C LEU A 48 12.29 2.73 -5.43
N PHE A 49 13.26 1.94 -4.98
CA PHE A 49 14.67 2.26 -5.12
C PHE A 49 15.30 1.58 -6.33
N GLU A 50 15.02 0.30 -6.54
CA GLU A 50 15.61 -0.49 -7.64
C GLU A 50 14.57 -1.05 -8.63
N GLY A 51 13.30 -1.10 -8.24
CA GLY A 51 12.22 -1.63 -9.07
C GLY A 51 11.54 -0.58 -9.94
N ASN A 52 10.45 -1.01 -10.59
CA ASN A 52 9.58 -0.14 -11.39
C ASN A 52 8.11 -0.42 -11.08
N ASP A 53 7.23 0.49 -11.51
CA ASP A 53 5.79 0.42 -11.22
C ASP A 53 5.15 -0.90 -11.68
N ALA A 54 5.58 -1.45 -12.83
CA ALA A 54 5.03 -2.69 -13.36
C ALA A 54 5.39 -3.91 -12.49
N ARG A 55 6.62 -3.96 -11.97
CA ARG A 55 7.06 -5.01 -11.03
C ARG A 55 6.31 -4.90 -9.71
N LEU A 56 6.23 -3.71 -9.13
CA LEU A 56 5.47 -3.50 -7.89
C LEU A 56 3.99 -3.85 -8.09
N LEU A 57 3.37 -3.43 -9.18
CA LEU A 57 1.98 -3.78 -9.47
C LEU A 57 1.78 -5.30 -9.55
N SER A 58 2.67 -6.01 -10.24
CA SER A 58 2.60 -7.47 -10.34
C SER A 58 2.66 -8.12 -8.95
N SER A 59 3.57 -7.64 -8.10
CA SER A 59 3.68 -8.07 -6.69
C SER A 59 2.41 -7.77 -5.89
N LEU A 60 1.84 -6.56 -6.01
CA LEU A 60 0.59 -6.17 -5.33
C LEU A 60 -0.63 -6.98 -5.82
N LEU A 61 -0.68 -7.34 -7.10
CA LEU A 61 -1.76 -8.18 -7.63
C LEU A 61 -1.67 -9.63 -7.12
N ALA A 62 -0.45 -10.15 -6.93
CA ALA A 62 -0.24 -11.50 -6.38
C ALA A 62 -0.80 -11.65 -4.97
N VAL A 63 -0.79 -10.57 -4.16
CA VAL A 63 -1.34 -10.53 -2.80
C VAL A 63 -2.80 -10.98 -2.74
N LYS A 64 -3.59 -10.78 -3.81
CA LYS A 64 -5.00 -11.21 -3.86
C LYS A 64 -5.20 -12.72 -3.78
N SER A 65 -4.15 -13.51 -4.05
CA SER A 65 -4.19 -14.96 -3.93
C SER A 65 -3.86 -15.47 -2.52
N TRP A 66 -3.45 -14.57 -1.62
CA TRP A 66 -3.09 -14.91 -0.24
C TRP A 66 -4.34 -15.03 0.64
N GLN A 67 -4.22 -15.75 1.77
CA GLN A 67 -5.33 -15.91 2.72
C GLN A 67 -5.72 -14.53 3.31
N PRO A 68 -6.99 -14.10 3.22
CA PRO A 68 -7.41 -12.77 3.67
C PRO A 68 -7.15 -12.49 5.15
N ASN A 69 -7.30 -13.48 6.03
CA ASN A 69 -7.05 -13.34 7.46
C ASN A 69 -5.55 -13.29 7.83
N SER A 70 -4.63 -13.44 6.88
CA SER A 70 -3.18 -13.42 7.12
C SER A 70 -2.76 -12.14 7.87
N LEU A 71 -1.91 -12.28 8.88
CA LEU A 71 -1.36 -11.18 9.66
C LEU A 71 -0.15 -10.57 8.95
N ILE A 72 -0.11 -9.24 8.82
CA ILE A 72 0.98 -8.50 8.17
C ILE A 72 1.90 -7.88 9.22
N PHE A 73 3.20 -8.19 9.09
CA PHE A 73 4.29 -7.71 9.94
C PHE A 73 5.29 -6.92 9.09
N PRO A 74 5.13 -5.58 8.99
CA PRO A 74 6.07 -4.73 8.30
C PRO A 74 7.38 -4.51 9.07
N SER A 75 8.42 -4.00 8.39
CA SER A 75 9.69 -3.57 8.98
C SER A 75 9.62 -2.22 9.69
N HIS A 76 8.62 -1.39 9.38
CA HIS A 76 8.57 0.01 9.79
C HIS A 76 7.19 0.44 10.32
N GLU A 77 7.23 1.32 11.32
CA GLU A 77 6.06 1.97 11.90
C GLU A 77 5.75 3.28 11.16
N PHE A 78 5.07 3.16 10.01
CA PHE A 78 4.60 4.27 9.18
C PHE A 78 3.07 4.36 9.12
N ALA A 79 2.35 3.60 9.95
CA ALA A 79 0.91 3.44 9.85
C ALA A 79 0.18 4.79 9.89
N LYS A 80 0.52 5.65 10.86
CA LYS A 80 -0.12 6.95 11.03
C LYS A 80 0.07 7.84 9.80
N GLU A 81 1.29 7.98 9.31
CA GLU A 81 1.62 8.80 8.15
C GLU A 81 0.98 8.27 6.85
N ASN A 82 0.93 6.96 6.70
CA ASN A 82 0.30 6.31 5.55
C ASN A 82 -1.21 6.53 5.53
N LEU A 83 -1.88 6.37 6.67
CA LEU A 83 -3.32 6.56 6.81
C LEU A 83 -3.70 8.05 6.69
N GLU A 84 -2.90 8.98 7.24
CA GLU A 84 -3.09 10.42 7.03
C GLU A 84 -3.04 10.78 5.54
N PHE A 85 -2.11 10.19 4.78
CA PHE A 85 -2.08 10.37 3.34
C PHE A 85 -3.31 9.76 2.66
N ALA A 86 -3.67 8.52 2.99
CA ALA A 86 -4.82 7.86 2.38
C ALA A 86 -6.12 8.65 2.61
N LEU A 87 -6.28 9.26 3.78
CA LEU A 87 -7.44 10.12 4.11
C LEU A 87 -7.52 11.38 3.25
N THR A 88 -6.39 11.86 2.68
CA THR A 88 -6.46 12.96 1.70
C THR A 88 -7.09 12.55 0.38
N ILE A 89 -7.11 11.24 0.08
CA ILE A 89 -7.63 10.70 -1.17
C ILE A 89 -9.06 10.18 -0.97
N GLU A 90 -9.30 9.37 0.06
CA GLU A 90 -10.61 8.77 0.35
C GLU A 90 -11.13 9.20 1.74
N PRO A 91 -11.46 10.49 1.96
CA PRO A 91 -11.89 11.00 3.28
C PRO A 91 -13.20 10.39 3.79
N ASP A 92 -14.05 9.89 2.89
CA ASP A 92 -15.34 9.28 3.22
C ASP A 92 -15.25 7.75 3.44
N ASN A 93 -14.05 7.16 3.38
CA ASN A 93 -13.84 5.74 3.66
C ASN A 93 -13.87 5.50 5.19
N VAL A 94 -14.90 4.81 5.66
CA VAL A 94 -15.19 4.62 7.09
C VAL A 94 -14.14 3.70 7.74
N GLU A 95 -13.73 2.66 7.04
CA GLU A 95 -12.77 1.64 7.45
C GLU A 95 -11.38 2.28 7.57
N LEU A 96 -11.02 3.13 6.62
CA LEU A 96 -9.81 3.96 6.69
C LEU A 96 -9.84 4.92 7.87
N SER A 97 -10.97 5.61 8.08
CA SER A 97 -11.13 6.56 9.19
C SER A 97 -11.05 5.86 10.55
N SER A 98 -11.72 4.71 10.69
CA SER A 98 -11.67 3.88 11.90
C SER A 98 -10.25 3.42 12.19
N LYS A 99 -9.56 2.86 11.18
CA LYS A 99 -8.18 2.40 11.33
C LYS A 99 -7.25 3.55 11.74
N TYR A 100 -7.45 4.74 11.19
CA TYR A 100 -6.65 5.90 11.56
C TYR A 100 -6.82 6.29 13.04
N VAL A 101 -8.05 6.23 13.56
CA VAL A 101 -8.32 6.47 14.99
C VAL A 101 -7.64 5.39 15.85
N ASP A 102 -7.81 4.11 15.51
CA ASP A 102 -7.17 3.00 16.24
C ASP A 102 -5.65 3.15 16.29
N VAL A 103 -5.05 3.49 15.15
CA VAL A 103 -3.61 3.76 15.06
C VAL A 103 -3.22 4.96 15.92
N CYS A 104 -3.98 6.05 15.90
CA CYS A 104 -3.72 7.20 16.76
C CYS A 104 -3.69 6.81 18.24
N ASP A 105 -4.67 6.02 18.70
CA ASP A 105 -4.76 5.55 20.08
C ASP A 105 -3.59 4.64 20.47
N LEU A 106 -3.23 3.68 19.60
CA LEU A 106 -2.06 2.83 19.80
C LEU A 106 -0.76 3.65 19.88
N ARG A 107 -0.58 4.63 18.99
CA ARG A 107 0.61 5.50 18.99
C ARG A 107 0.68 6.39 20.23
N LEU A 108 -0.45 6.90 20.71
CA LEU A 108 -0.54 7.65 21.98
C LEU A 108 -0.14 6.76 23.17
N ALA A 109 -0.54 5.49 23.16
CA ALA A 109 -0.14 4.49 24.15
C ALA A 109 1.29 3.95 23.96
N ARG A 110 2.05 4.43 22.96
CA ARG A 110 3.39 3.94 22.57
C ARG A 110 3.43 2.46 22.19
N LEU A 111 2.31 1.94 21.69
CA LEU A 111 2.18 0.59 21.15
C LEU A 111 2.40 0.58 19.63
N PRO A 112 2.86 -0.55 19.06
CA PRO A 112 2.92 -0.72 17.62
C PRO A 112 1.52 -0.77 17.01
N ALA A 113 1.38 -0.25 15.79
CA ALA A 113 0.16 -0.36 14.99
C ALA A 113 0.03 -1.71 14.26
N MET A 114 1.10 -2.51 14.28
CA MET A 114 1.14 -3.86 13.73
C MET A 114 0.88 -4.92 14.83
N PRO A 115 0.39 -6.12 14.46
CA PRO A 115 0.00 -6.53 13.10
C PRO A 115 -1.35 -5.92 12.66
N THR A 116 -1.64 -6.08 11.38
CA THR A 116 -2.97 -5.90 10.78
C THR A 116 -3.30 -7.15 9.96
N THR A 117 -4.54 -7.33 9.53
CA THR A 117 -4.90 -8.42 8.61
C THR A 117 -4.78 -7.97 7.15
N LEU A 118 -4.63 -8.92 6.23
CA LEU A 118 -4.63 -8.61 4.80
C LEU A 118 -6.01 -8.15 4.31
N GLU A 119 -7.10 -8.71 4.85
CA GLU A 119 -8.46 -8.28 4.57
C GLU A 119 -8.70 -6.82 4.96
N ASP A 120 -8.22 -6.39 6.13
CA ASP A 120 -8.28 -4.99 6.56
C ASP A 120 -7.55 -4.07 5.56
N GLU A 121 -6.35 -4.48 5.12
CA GLU A 121 -5.57 -3.70 4.15
C GLU A 121 -6.29 -3.55 2.79
N PHE A 122 -7.13 -4.50 2.36
CA PHE A 122 -7.94 -4.32 1.15
C PHE A 122 -8.98 -3.21 1.29
N GLU A 123 -9.41 -2.90 2.51
CA GLU A 123 -10.44 -1.89 2.77
C GLU A 123 -9.90 -0.46 2.81
N TYR A 124 -8.66 -0.23 3.24
CA TYR A 124 -8.13 1.12 3.38
C TYR A 124 -6.79 1.40 2.70
N ASN A 125 -6.00 0.38 2.31
CA ASN A 125 -4.69 0.63 1.71
C ASN A 125 -4.85 1.08 0.26
N PRO A 126 -4.52 2.34 -0.10
CA PRO A 126 -4.77 2.86 -1.44
C PRO A 126 -4.01 2.08 -2.52
N PHE A 127 -2.88 1.44 -2.18
CA PHE A 127 -2.08 0.65 -3.12
C PHE A 127 -2.68 -0.73 -3.43
N LEU A 128 -3.57 -1.24 -2.58
CA LEU A 128 -4.33 -2.47 -2.85
C LEU A 128 -5.72 -2.17 -3.47
N ARG A 129 -6.11 -0.89 -3.51
CA ARG A 129 -7.41 -0.40 -3.96
C ARG A 129 -7.39 0.22 -5.37
N LEU A 130 -6.35 -0.05 -6.17
CA LEU A 130 -6.14 0.54 -7.51
C LEU A 130 -7.29 0.35 -8.51
N GLY A 131 -8.24 -0.54 -8.25
CA GLY A 131 -9.44 -0.74 -9.07
C GLY A 131 -10.71 -0.04 -8.56
N LYS A 132 -10.65 0.66 -7.43
CA LYS A 132 -11.80 1.36 -6.83
C LYS A 132 -11.98 2.73 -7.45
N GLU A 133 -13.21 3.04 -7.85
CA GLU A 133 -13.55 4.33 -8.45
C GLU A 133 -13.44 5.49 -7.45
N SER A 134 -13.66 5.23 -6.16
CA SER A 134 -13.47 6.19 -5.07
C SER A 134 -12.02 6.71 -5.01
N LEU A 135 -11.05 5.82 -5.15
CA LEU A 135 -9.62 6.17 -5.19
C LEU A 135 -9.30 7.07 -6.40
N VAL A 136 -9.83 6.73 -7.58
CA VAL A 136 -9.64 7.49 -8.82
C VAL A 136 -10.19 8.91 -8.65
N LYS A 137 -11.45 9.04 -8.21
CA LYS A 137 -12.08 10.35 -7.95
C LYS A 137 -11.33 11.15 -6.88
N GLY A 138 -10.86 10.49 -5.84
CA GLY A 138 -10.03 11.11 -4.80
C GLY A 138 -8.76 11.75 -5.36
N LEU A 139 -8.04 11.02 -6.22
CA LEU A 139 -6.85 11.54 -6.90
C LEU A 139 -7.18 12.69 -7.86
N GLU A 140 -8.30 12.62 -8.59
CA GLU A 140 -8.77 13.70 -9.46
C GLU A 140 -9.12 14.96 -8.66
N ASN A 141 -9.78 14.82 -7.51
CA ASN A 141 -10.10 15.93 -6.60
C ASN A 141 -8.83 16.61 -6.03
N LEU A 142 -7.74 15.88 -5.90
CA LEU A 142 -6.43 16.42 -5.54
C LEU A 142 -5.70 17.09 -6.72
N GLY A 143 -6.29 17.06 -7.92
CA GLY A 143 -5.76 17.70 -9.13
C GLY A 143 -4.88 16.80 -10.01
N TYR A 144 -4.83 15.48 -9.76
CA TYR A 144 -4.11 14.55 -10.63
C TYR A 144 -4.96 14.13 -11.82
N VAL A 145 -4.38 14.14 -13.02
CA VAL A 145 -5.06 13.70 -14.24
C VAL A 145 -4.86 12.20 -14.42
N ILE A 146 -5.94 11.43 -14.39
CA ILE A 146 -5.93 9.99 -14.68
C ILE A 146 -6.37 9.78 -16.13
N PRO A 147 -5.48 9.37 -17.05
CA PRO A 147 -5.86 9.14 -18.43
C PRO A 147 -6.91 8.04 -18.54
N PRO A 148 -7.89 8.16 -19.46
CA PRO A 148 -8.81 7.08 -19.73
C PRO A 148 -8.06 5.85 -20.25
N ALA A 149 -8.61 4.66 -19.98
CA ALA A 149 -8.05 3.42 -20.50
C ALA A 149 -7.95 3.50 -22.04
N LYS A 150 -6.76 3.25 -22.59
CA LYS A 150 -6.56 3.25 -24.04
C LYS A 150 -7.38 2.12 -24.66
N THR A 151 -8.44 2.47 -25.39
CA THR A 151 -9.18 1.52 -26.22
C THR A 151 -8.55 1.52 -27.62
N HIS A 152 -7.83 0.46 -27.97
CA HIS A 152 -7.30 0.32 -29.33
C HIS A 152 -8.43 -0.13 -30.27
N LYS A 153 -8.98 0.79 -31.07
CA LYS A 153 -9.82 0.45 -32.23
C LYS A 153 -8.95 -0.29 -33.27
N GLY A 154 -9.26 -1.55 -33.57
CA GLY A 154 -8.73 -2.25 -34.75
C GLY A 154 -7.69 -3.35 -34.53
N ARG A 155 -7.44 -3.81 -33.30
CA ARG A 155 -6.76 -5.10 -33.05
C ARG A 155 -7.76 -6.05 -32.38
N THR A 156 -7.76 -7.32 -32.77
CA THR A 156 -8.44 -8.42 -32.08
C THR A 156 -8.33 -8.20 -30.58
N ARG A 157 -9.48 -8.16 -29.88
CA ARG A 157 -9.65 -7.91 -28.43
C ARG A 157 -8.31 -8.04 -27.69
N LEU A 158 -7.69 -6.90 -27.34
CA LEU A 158 -6.73 -6.94 -26.24
C LEU A 158 -7.47 -7.55 -25.05
N ASP A 159 -6.88 -8.58 -24.46
CA ASP A 159 -7.46 -9.28 -23.33
C ASP A 159 -7.85 -8.25 -22.26
N SER A 160 -9.04 -8.39 -21.68
CA SER A 160 -9.56 -7.46 -20.68
C SER A 160 -8.56 -7.27 -19.53
N ASP A 161 -7.82 -8.33 -19.23
CA ASP A 161 -6.81 -8.37 -18.17
C ASP A 161 -5.62 -7.48 -18.47
N VAL A 162 -5.21 -7.37 -19.75
CA VAL A 162 -4.11 -6.48 -20.18
C VAL A 162 -4.55 -5.02 -20.09
N VAL A 163 -5.80 -4.72 -20.43
CA VAL A 163 -6.34 -3.35 -20.32
C VAL A 163 -6.44 -2.93 -18.86
N ASP A 164 -6.95 -3.80 -18.00
CA ASP A 164 -7.05 -3.58 -16.56
C ASP A 164 -5.68 -3.40 -15.90
N PHE A 165 -4.70 -4.24 -16.24
CA PHE A 165 -3.33 -4.11 -15.74
C PHE A 165 -2.71 -2.75 -16.11
N ASN A 166 -2.82 -2.35 -17.37
CA ASN A 166 -2.28 -1.07 -17.83
C ASN A 166 -2.93 0.13 -17.13
N ARG A 167 -4.25 0.08 -16.91
CA ARG A 167 -4.96 1.12 -16.17
C ARG A 167 -4.46 1.18 -14.72
N LYS A 168 -4.35 0.04 -14.04
CA LYS A 168 -3.82 -0.03 -12.67
C LYS A 168 -2.38 0.45 -12.56
N ALA A 169 -1.54 0.18 -13.56
CA ALA A 169 -0.16 0.67 -13.59
C ALA A 169 -0.10 2.19 -13.67
N GLN A 170 -0.98 2.81 -14.46
CA GLN A 170 -1.11 4.27 -14.54
C GLN A 170 -1.58 4.86 -13.21
N ILE A 171 -2.62 4.29 -12.60
CA ILE A 171 -3.16 4.73 -11.30
C ILE A 171 -2.07 4.59 -10.23
N LEU A 172 -1.33 3.47 -10.19
CA LEU A 172 -0.24 3.25 -9.25
C LEU A 172 0.85 4.32 -9.37
N ARG A 173 1.27 4.64 -10.60
CA ARG A 173 2.27 5.69 -10.84
C ARG A 173 1.81 7.06 -10.32
N ILE A 174 0.54 7.40 -10.56
CA ILE A 174 -0.06 8.66 -10.09
C ILE A 174 -0.17 8.67 -8.57
N LEU A 175 -0.65 7.59 -7.97
CA LEU A 175 -0.76 7.43 -6.52
C LEU A 175 0.60 7.57 -5.83
N ARG A 176 1.64 6.93 -6.37
CA ARG A 176 3.01 7.06 -5.86
C ARG A 176 3.52 8.49 -5.94
N LYS A 177 3.31 9.16 -7.08
CA LYS A 177 3.63 10.58 -7.22
C LYS A 177 2.88 11.43 -6.19
N ALA A 178 1.60 11.13 -5.95
CA ALA A 178 0.80 11.84 -4.97
C ALA A 178 1.34 11.68 -3.54
N LYS A 179 1.81 10.47 -3.19
CA LYS A 179 2.47 10.20 -1.90
C LYS A 179 3.78 10.98 -1.77
N GLU A 180 4.59 11.01 -2.82
CA GLU A 180 5.86 11.75 -2.86
C GLU A 180 5.63 13.26 -2.68
N ASP A 181 4.64 13.83 -3.39
CA ASP A 181 4.26 15.24 -3.28
C ASP A 181 3.70 15.57 -1.88
N TYR A 182 2.94 14.66 -1.27
CA TYR A 182 2.45 14.78 0.11
C TYR A 182 3.61 14.78 1.12
N ASP A 183 4.52 13.82 1.02
CA ASP A 183 5.67 13.71 1.93
C ASP A 183 6.59 14.93 1.84
N ALA A 184 6.82 15.46 0.63
CA ALA A 184 7.60 16.66 0.40
C ALA A 184 6.96 17.91 1.04
N LYS A 185 5.63 18.06 0.95
CA LYS A 185 4.89 19.15 1.61
C LYS A 185 4.97 19.04 3.14
N LYS A 186 4.83 17.82 3.68
CA LYS A 186 4.90 17.57 5.13
C LYS A 186 6.29 17.90 5.71
N SER A 187 7.36 17.49 5.01
CA SER A 187 8.73 17.80 5.42
C SER A 187 9.01 19.30 5.47
N LYS A 188 8.56 20.08 4.46
CA LYS A 188 8.70 21.54 4.46
C LYS A 188 7.96 22.20 5.64
N LYS A 189 6.73 21.76 5.93
CA LYS A 189 5.93 22.28 7.05
C LYS A 189 6.62 22.03 8.41
N SER A 190 7.17 20.84 8.61
CA SER A 190 7.93 20.50 9.83
C SER A 190 9.21 21.35 9.96
N ALA A 191 9.95 21.56 8.87
CA ALA A 191 11.14 22.40 8.87
C ALA A 191 10.83 23.87 9.20
N SER A 192 9.74 24.42 8.66
CA SER A 192 9.29 25.79 8.98
C SER A 192 8.86 25.96 10.43
N GLN A 193 8.15 24.98 11.01
CA GLN A 193 7.72 25.00 12.41
C GLN A 193 8.90 24.91 13.38
N ASN A 194 9.90 24.07 13.07
CA ASN A 194 11.12 23.94 13.89
C ASN A 194 12.02 25.19 13.84
N CYS A 195 12.01 25.94 12.73
CA CYS A 195 12.73 27.21 12.62
C CYS A 195 12.09 28.30 13.49
N LEU A 196 10.76 28.36 13.54
CA LEU A 196 9.99 29.32 14.35
C LEU A 196 10.05 29.05 15.86
N GLN A 197 10.31 27.81 16.30
CA GLN A 197 10.46 27.46 17.72
C GLN A 197 11.89 27.63 18.25
N ARG A 198 12.86 27.99 17.39
CA ARG A 198 14.27 28.19 17.74
C ARG A 198 14.73 29.65 17.63
N ALA A 199 13.81 30.56 17.32
CA ALA A 199 14.00 32.02 17.32
C ALA A 199 13.29 32.61 18.55
#